data_AF-A1ZQ66-F1
#
_entry.id   AF-A1ZQ66-F1
#
_cell.length_a   1.000
_cell.length_b   1.000
_cell.length_c   1.000
_cell.angle_alpha   90.00
_cell.angle_beta   90.00
_cell.angle_gamma   90.00
#
_symmetry.space_group_name_H-M   'P 1'
#
loop_
_entity.id
_entity.type
_entity.pdbx_description
1 polymer ?
#
loop_
_entity_poly.entity_id
_entity_poly.type
_entity_poly.pdbx_seq_one_letter_code
_entity_poly.pdbx_strand_id
1 'polypeptide(L)'
;MISNEVLFFAAFIVFILGMLMLDLGVFNKKSHIVSFREATLWSVTWVTVAIIFYLIIRNYGHVMHGIENQAQLNDVISKYSSLKEAPPSDPKNYEQNLDNYRRVIALEFLTGYLLEYSLSVDNIFVIILIFVSFKVREQYYKKVLFWGILGAIVMRFLFIFLGSALIQNEVVGKWIFYLFGGFLLYSGIKMFFDKDDGEAIDTQKHPIVRLASRYFSVFPRYVGDRFFIQRYGRIQITPLFVVLLIVEFTDLIFAVDSVPAVFGVTKDPYIVFFSNIFAILGLRSMFFFLSNIMHMFHYLKLGLAFLLIFIGAKMLLHKWLHSIGFENHYSLFVIIFILGSSIGASLAFPAKKKEGEEAKEQASV
;
A
#
# COMPACT_ATOMS: atom_id res chain seq x y z
N MET A 1 10.04 -27.95 -18.99
CA MET A 1 11.14 -27.05 -18.57
C MET A 1 10.53 -25.88 -17.82
N ILE A 2 11.18 -25.39 -16.76
CA ILE A 2 10.75 -24.18 -16.04
C ILE A 2 11.02 -22.99 -16.97
N SER A 3 10.07 -22.06 -17.15
CA SER A 3 10.29 -20.87 -17.97
C SER A 3 11.22 -19.88 -17.27
N ASN A 4 11.93 -19.06 -18.04
CA ASN A 4 12.82 -18.02 -17.49
C ASN A 4 12.07 -17.03 -16.60
N GLU A 5 10.81 -16.74 -16.95
CA GLU A 5 9.92 -15.90 -16.14
C GLU A 5 9.71 -16.49 -14.74
N VAL A 6 9.44 -17.80 -14.63
CA VAL A 6 9.26 -18.47 -13.34
C VAL A 6 10.55 -18.52 -12.54
N LEU A 7 11.70 -18.73 -13.20
CA LEU A 7 13.01 -18.74 -12.53
C LEU A 7 13.36 -17.36 -11.96
N PHE A 8 13.22 -16.31 -12.79
CA PHE A 8 13.48 -14.93 -12.38
C PHE A 8 12.53 -14.51 -11.25
N PHE A 9 11.24 -14.85 -11.38
CA PHE A 9 10.24 -14.59 -10.36
C PHE A 9 10.55 -15.31 -9.05
N ALA A 10 10.91 -16.60 -9.08
CA ALA A 10 11.28 -17.34 -7.88
C ALA A 10 12.53 -16.76 -7.21
N ALA A 11 13.56 -16.41 -7.99
CA ALA A 11 14.76 -15.74 -7.49
C ALA A 11 14.43 -14.40 -6.83
N PHE A 12 13.53 -13.62 -7.45
CA PHE A 12 13.04 -12.36 -6.89
C PHE A 12 12.31 -12.56 -5.56
N ILE A 13 11.39 -13.53 -5.45
CA ILE A 13 10.68 -13.83 -4.20
C ILE A 13 11.66 -14.25 -3.10
N VAL A 14 12.64 -15.10 -3.41
CA VAL A 14 13.68 -15.49 -2.45
C VAL A 14 14.48 -14.27 -1.98
N PHE A 15 14.86 -13.38 -2.90
CA PHE A 15 15.54 -12.13 -2.58
C PHE A 15 14.69 -11.23 -1.65
N ILE A 16 13.40 -11.04 -1.95
CA ILE A 16 12.49 -10.23 -1.12
C ILE A 16 12.30 -10.84 0.26
N LEU A 17 12.06 -12.15 0.35
CA LEU A 17 11.92 -12.83 1.64
C LEU A 17 13.22 -12.72 2.45
N GLY A 18 14.38 -12.86 1.80
CA GLY A 18 15.68 -12.65 2.43
C GLY A 18 15.86 -11.22 2.96
N MET A 19 15.53 -10.21 2.16
CA MET A 19 15.58 -8.80 2.55
C MET A 19 14.66 -8.50 3.73
N LEU A 20 13.43 -9.01 3.71
CA LEU A 20 12.48 -8.89 4.81
C LEU A 20 13.03 -9.56 6.08
N MET A 21 13.54 -10.77 5.97
CA MET A 21 14.14 -11.50 7.09
C MET A 21 15.33 -10.73 7.70
N LEU A 22 16.16 -10.10 6.88
CA LEU A 22 17.27 -9.27 7.35
C LEU A 22 16.77 -8.01 8.07
N ASP A 23 15.89 -7.23 7.44
CA ASP A 23 15.31 -6.03 8.01
C ASP A 23 14.70 -6.32 9.39
N LEU A 24 13.94 -7.40 9.53
CA LEU A 24 13.14 -7.68 10.73
C LEU A 24 13.84 -8.55 11.77
N GLY A 25 14.54 -9.59 11.33
CA GLY A 25 15.15 -10.60 12.19
C GLY A 25 16.49 -10.14 12.77
N VAL A 26 17.33 -9.53 11.93
CA VAL A 26 18.70 -9.16 12.30
C VAL A 26 18.76 -7.75 12.87
N PHE A 27 18.22 -6.75 12.15
CA PHE A 27 18.34 -5.35 12.57
C PHE A 27 17.29 -4.92 13.59
N ASN A 28 16.17 -5.64 13.68
CA ASN A 28 14.95 -5.14 14.32
C ASN A 28 14.31 -6.12 15.31
N LYS A 29 15.09 -7.00 15.92
CA LYS A 29 14.59 -8.10 16.75
C LYS A 29 13.77 -7.68 17.98
N LYS A 30 13.95 -6.44 18.48
CA LYS A 30 13.18 -5.88 19.61
C LYS A 30 12.19 -4.81 19.14
N SER A 31 10.98 -4.83 19.70
CA SER A 31 9.98 -3.77 19.52
C SER A 31 10.44 -2.53 20.28
N HIS A 32 10.93 -1.54 19.55
CA HIS A 32 11.24 -0.21 20.07
C HIS A 32 10.61 0.82 19.11
N ILE A 33 10.47 2.05 19.59
CA ILE A 33 9.92 3.16 18.80
C ILE A 33 10.97 3.55 17.75
N VAL A 34 10.60 3.50 16.47
CA VAL A 34 11.51 3.80 15.36
C VAL A 34 11.70 5.32 15.27
N SER A 35 12.94 5.76 15.40
CA SER A 35 13.27 7.19 15.35
C SER A 35 13.15 7.76 13.93
N PHE A 36 12.97 9.07 13.80
CA PHE A 36 12.92 9.76 12.51
C PHE A 36 14.16 9.51 11.63
N ARG A 37 15.35 9.52 12.25
CA ARG A 37 16.63 9.26 11.54
C ARG A 37 16.70 7.83 11.00
N GLU A 38 16.28 6.88 11.82
CA GLU A 38 16.23 5.47 11.44
C GLU A 38 15.23 5.24 10.30
N ALA A 39 14.02 5.80 10.42
CA ALA A 39 12.99 5.74 9.37
C ALA A 39 13.50 6.33 8.04
N THR A 40 14.20 7.47 8.09
CA THR A 40 14.81 8.11 6.93
C THR A 40 15.89 7.23 6.28
N LEU A 41 16.78 6.63 7.09
CA LEU A 41 17.83 5.74 6.60
C LEU A 41 17.24 4.50 5.89
N TRP A 42 16.20 3.90 6.47
CA TRP A 42 15.50 2.78 5.85
C TRP A 42 14.81 3.19 4.56
N SER A 43 14.19 4.37 4.50
CA SER A 43 13.58 4.89 3.28
C SER A 43 14.60 5.05 2.16
N VAL A 44 15.75 5.69 2.46
CA VAL A 44 16.86 5.83 1.50
C VAL A 44 17.38 4.46 1.04
N THR A 45 17.49 3.49 1.96
CA THR A 45 17.92 2.13 1.63
C THR A 45 16.96 1.48 0.64
N TRP A 46 15.65 1.50 0.90
CA TRP A 46 14.66 0.88 0.01
C TRP A 46 14.60 1.56 -1.36
N VAL A 47 14.66 2.89 -1.42
CA VAL A 47 14.75 3.63 -2.68
C VAL A 47 16.01 3.25 -3.45
N THR A 48 17.15 3.12 -2.77
CA THR A 48 18.42 2.72 -3.40
C THR A 48 18.33 1.31 -3.98
N VAL A 49 17.73 0.36 -3.26
CA VAL A 49 17.52 -1.01 -3.76
C VAL A 49 16.60 -1.00 -4.99
N ALA A 50 15.54 -0.20 -5.00
CA ALA A 50 14.67 -0.05 -6.17
C ALA A 50 15.41 0.53 -7.38
N ILE A 51 16.30 1.52 -7.17
CA ILE A 51 17.15 2.09 -8.24
C ILE A 51 18.16 1.06 -8.75
N ILE A 52 18.77 0.26 -7.87
CA ILE A 52 19.66 -0.83 -8.28
C ILE A 52 18.88 -1.84 -9.14
N PHE A 53 17.66 -2.19 -8.75
CA PHE A 53 16.83 -3.09 -9.54
C PHE A 53 16.42 -2.50 -10.89
N TYR A 54 16.12 -1.20 -10.96
CA TYR A 54 15.95 -0.48 -12.23
C TYR A 54 17.18 -0.62 -13.13
N LEU A 55 18.39 -0.46 -12.59
CA LEU A 55 19.63 -0.65 -13.35
C LEU A 55 19.81 -2.11 -13.80
N ILE A 56 19.41 -3.09 -12.97
CA ILE A 56 19.41 -4.51 -13.35
C ILE A 56 18.47 -4.72 -14.54
N ILE A 57 17.24 -4.20 -14.51
CA ILE A 57 16.30 -4.29 -15.64
C ILE A 57 16.87 -3.61 -16.89
N ARG A 58 17.46 -2.42 -16.74
CA ARG A 58 18.05 -1.66 -17.86
C ARG A 58 19.16 -2.42 -18.58
N ASN A 59 19.92 -3.26 -17.87
CA ASN A 59 21.03 -4.02 -18.43
C ASN A 59 20.64 -5.46 -18.81
N TYR A 60 19.82 -6.12 -18.00
CA TYR A 60 19.54 -7.56 -18.05
C TYR A 60 18.05 -7.92 -18.19
N GLY A 61 17.16 -6.96 -18.42
CA GLY A 61 15.72 -7.22 -18.44
C GLY A 61 15.27 -8.22 -19.52
N HIS A 62 16.05 -8.40 -20.60
CA HIS A 62 15.81 -9.43 -21.62
C HIS A 62 15.88 -10.87 -21.07
N VAL A 63 16.66 -11.10 -19.99
CA VAL A 63 16.79 -12.41 -19.33
C VAL A 63 15.46 -12.84 -18.69
N MET A 64 14.66 -11.88 -18.24
CA MET A 64 13.36 -12.13 -17.58
C MET A 64 12.42 -12.98 -18.46
N HIS A 65 12.38 -12.70 -19.77
CA HIS A 65 11.55 -13.45 -20.72
C HIS A 65 12.34 -14.41 -21.61
N GLY A 66 13.64 -14.57 -21.39
CA GLY A 66 14.47 -15.47 -22.20
C GLY A 66 14.65 -15.03 -23.65
N ILE A 67 14.84 -13.73 -23.88
CA ILE A 67 15.04 -13.20 -25.22
C ILE A 67 16.50 -13.39 -25.62
N GLU A 68 16.74 -14.30 -26.55
CA GLU A 68 18.06 -14.61 -27.13
C GLU A 68 18.14 -14.27 -28.63
N ASN A 69 16.99 -14.06 -29.28
CA ASN A 69 16.90 -13.74 -30.70
C ASN A 69 15.75 -12.78 -31.04
N GLN A 70 15.75 -12.25 -32.27
CA GLN A 70 14.76 -11.27 -32.72
C GLN A 70 13.32 -11.83 -32.75
N ALA A 71 13.15 -13.13 -33.01
CA ALA A 71 11.82 -13.75 -33.05
C ALA A 71 11.18 -13.76 -31.66
N GLN A 72 11.93 -14.14 -30.64
CA GLN A 72 11.50 -14.08 -29.24
C GLN A 72 11.25 -12.66 -28.78
N LEU A 73 12.10 -11.70 -29.18
CA LEU A 73 11.89 -10.29 -28.86
C LEU A 73 10.54 -9.80 -29.40
N ASN A 74 10.23 -10.11 -30.66
CA ASN A 74 8.97 -9.73 -31.28
C ASN A 74 7.76 -10.41 -30.60
N ASP A 75 7.88 -11.68 -30.21
CA ASP A 75 6.85 -12.43 -29.49
C ASP A 75 6.53 -11.76 -28.14
N VAL A 76 7.56 -11.45 -27.35
CA VAL A 76 7.41 -10.81 -26.05
C VAL A 76 6.83 -9.40 -26.18
N ILE A 77 7.30 -8.60 -27.14
CA ILE A 77 6.75 -7.27 -27.42
C ILE A 77 5.26 -7.38 -27.79
N SER A 78 4.90 -8.32 -28.66
CA SER A 78 3.50 -8.51 -29.06
C SER A 78 2.59 -8.92 -27.89
N LYS A 79 3.16 -9.64 -26.91
CA LYS A 79 2.45 -10.14 -25.74
C LYS A 79 2.24 -9.08 -24.66
N TYR A 80 3.22 -8.19 -24.44
CA TYR A 80 3.25 -7.30 -23.27
C TYR A 80 3.43 -5.80 -23.55
N SER A 81 3.78 -5.37 -24.77
CA SER A 81 4.04 -3.94 -25.01
C SER A 81 2.74 -3.14 -25.15
N SER A 82 2.59 -2.10 -24.33
CA SER A 82 1.60 -1.02 -24.50
C SER A 82 2.06 0.03 -25.54
N LEU A 83 3.36 0.08 -25.83
CA LEU A 83 3.98 1.07 -26.70
C LEU A 83 3.88 0.68 -28.17
N LYS A 84 3.09 1.46 -28.92
CA LYS A 84 3.12 1.55 -30.40
C LYS A 84 4.49 2.01 -30.95
N GLU A 85 5.46 2.29 -30.08
CA GLU A 85 6.79 2.82 -30.39
C GLU A 85 7.92 1.81 -30.14
N ALA A 86 7.65 0.50 -30.18
CA ALA A 86 8.73 -0.44 -30.43
C ALA A 86 9.41 -0.05 -31.77
N PRO A 87 10.76 0.03 -31.85
CA PRO A 87 11.47 0.69 -32.94
C PRO A 87 11.21 -0.02 -34.28
N PRO A 88 11.44 0.67 -35.42
CA PRO A 88 11.22 0.10 -36.74
C PRO A 88 11.95 -1.23 -36.84
N SER A 89 11.16 -2.23 -37.21
CA SER A 89 11.56 -3.59 -37.53
C SER A 89 12.58 -3.59 -38.67
N ASP A 90 13.83 -3.19 -38.38
CA ASP A 90 14.98 -3.63 -39.15
C ASP A 90 15.44 -4.94 -38.52
N PRO A 91 15.16 -6.10 -39.16
CA PRO A 91 15.57 -7.41 -38.66
C PRO A 91 17.09 -7.55 -38.56
N LYS A 92 17.87 -6.59 -39.11
CA LYS A 92 19.33 -6.62 -39.11
C LYS A 92 19.98 -6.12 -37.82
N ASN A 93 19.25 -5.39 -36.95
CA ASN A 93 19.83 -4.77 -35.74
C ASN A 93 19.19 -5.28 -34.44
N TYR A 94 19.30 -6.58 -34.19
CA TYR A 94 18.83 -7.22 -32.94
C TYR A 94 19.32 -6.51 -31.67
N GLU A 95 20.61 -6.18 -31.59
CA GLU A 95 21.20 -5.52 -30.41
C GLU A 95 20.56 -4.15 -30.10
N GLN A 96 20.26 -3.36 -31.13
CA GLN A 96 19.62 -2.06 -30.97
C GLN A 96 18.16 -2.22 -30.50
N ASN A 97 17.44 -3.19 -31.07
CA ASN A 97 16.08 -3.50 -30.67
C ASN A 97 16.03 -4.01 -29.22
N LEU A 98 17.00 -4.84 -28.83
CA LEU A 98 17.15 -5.35 -27.47
C LEU A 98 17.49 -4.25 -26.47
N ASP A 99 18.34 -3.29 -26.82
CA ASP A 99 18.63 -2.13 -25.97
C ASP A 99 17.39 -1.25 -25.75
N ASN A 100 16.65 -0.97 -26.82
CA ASN A 100 15.41 -0.20 -26.76
C ASN A 100 14.37 -0.91 -25.89
N TYR A 101 14.20 -2.22 -26.06
CA TYR A 101 13.33 -3.04 -25.21
C TYR A 101 13.73 -2.91 -23.74
N ARG A 102 15.00 -3.15 -23.40
CA ARG A 102 15.51 -3.03 -22.02
C ARG A 102 15.26 -1.65 -21.41
N ARG A 103 15.43 -0.59 -22.20
CA ARG A 103 15.16 0.79 -21.77
C ARG A 103 13.68 0.99 -21.45
N VAL A 104 12.80 0.50 -22.31
CA VAL A 104 11.34 0.62 -22.13
C VAL A 104 10.89 -0.09 -20.86
N ILE A 105 11.22 -1.37 -20.69
CA ILE A 105 10.77 -2.13 -19.50
C ILE A 105 11.36 -1.57 -18.19
N ALA A 106 12.57 -1.00 -18.23
CA ALA A 106 13.15 -0.32 -17.09
C ALA A 106 12.36 0.96 -16.74
N LEU A 107 11.97 1.75 -17.74
CA LEU A 107 11.14 2.94 -17.54
C LEU A 107 9.72 2.58 -17.08
N GLU A 108 9.14 1.49 -17.59
CA GLU A 108 7.87 0.96 -17.12
C GLU A 108 7.94 0.54 -15.66
N PHE A 109 9.01 -0.16 -15.27
CA PHE A 109 9.27 -0.48 -13.86
C PHE A 109 9.37 0.77 -13.00
N LEU A 110 10.18 1.75 -13.40
CA LEU A 110 10.40 2.97 -12.63
C LEU A 110 9.11 3.79 -12.51
N THR A 111 8.37 3.94 -13.60
CA THR A 111 7.09 4.64 -13.63
C THR A 111 6.06 3.93 -12.75
N GLY A 112 5.93 2.61 -12.88
CA GLY A 112 5.05 1.81 -12.03
C GLY A 112 5.43 1.90 -10.54
N TYR A 113 6.73 1.90 -10.24
CA TYR A 113 7.25 2.01 -8.88
C TYR A 113 6.90 3.36 -8.28
N LEU A 114 7.16 4.45 -9.01
CA LEU A 114 6.84 5.81 -8.55
C LEU A 114 5.33 6.03 -8.40
N LEU A 115 4.52 5.49 -9.31
CA LEU A 115 3.06 5.55 -9.20
C LEU A 115 2.58 4.85 -7.94
N GLU A 116 2.98 3.60 -7.72
CA GLU A 116 2.57 2.85 -6.54
C GLU A 116 3.15 3.45 -5.25
N TYR A 117 4.40 3.90 -5.27
CA TYR A 117 5.03 4.55 -4.12
C TYR A 117 4.29 5.84 -3.73
N SER A 118 3.84 6.62 -4.72
CA SER A 118 3.04 7.83 -4.49
C SER A 118 1.65 7.51 -3.92
N LEU A 119 1.00 6.45 -4.42
CA LEU A 119 -0.31 6.01 -3.92
C LEU A 119 -0.20 5.36 -2.52
N SER A 120 0.95 4.77 -2.19
CA SER A 120 1.19 4.14 -0.89
C SER A 120 1.15 5.14 0.29
N VAL A 121 1.38 6.43 0.02
CA VAL A 121 1.27 7.51 1.01
C VAL A 121 -0.16 7.60 1.55
N ASP A 122 -1.15 7.51 0.68
CA ASP A 122 -2.56 7.51 1.04
C ASP A 122 -2.90 6.28 1.90
N ASN A 123 -2.32 5.12 1.56
CA ASN A 123 -2.49 3.89 2.33
C ASN A 123 -1.94 4.04 3.75
N ILE A 124 -0.80 4.70 3.92
CA ILE A 124 -0.18 4.93 5.24
C ILE A 124 -1.10 5.77 6.13
N PHE A 125 -1.73 6.83 5.59
CA PHE A 125 -2.67 7.64 6.36
C PHE A 125 -3.86 6.82 6.87
N VAL A 126 -4.39 5.89 6.06
CA VAL A 126 -5.46 5.01 6.52
C VAL A 126 -4.97 4.03 7.59
N ILE A 127 -3.78 3.44 7.43
CA ILE A 127 -3.21 2.53 8.45
C ILE A 127 -3.00 3.24 9.78
N ILE A 128 -2.45 4.46 9.73
CA ILE A 128 -2.31 5.36 10.88
C ILE A 128 -3.66 5.56 11.57
N LEU A 129 -4.70 5.90 10.81
CA LEU A 129 -6.03 6.10 11.36
C LEU A 129 -6.55 4.84 12.04
N ILE A 130 -6.42 3.68 11.39
CA ILE A 130 -6.85 2.41 11.98
C ILE A 130 -6.14 2.21 13.33
N PHE A 131 -4.84 2.47 13.41
CA PHE A 131 -4.11 2.33 14.67
C PHE A 131 -4.60 3.29 15.76
N VAL A 132 -4.86 4.56 15.41
CA VAL A 132 -5.39 5.56 16.33
C VAL A 132 -6.82 5.22 16.78
N SER A 133 -7.71 4.89 15.84
CA SER A 133 -9.12 4.54 16.11
C SER A 133 -9.24 3.29 16.99
N PHE A 134 -8.36 2.31 16.80
CA PHE A 134 -8.33 1.09 17.60
C PHE A 134 -7.45 1.22 18.86
N LYS A 135 -6.82 2.39 19.09
CA LYS A 135 -5.91 2.66 20.21
C LYS A 135 -4.81 1.62 20.35
N VAL A 136 -4.23 1.23 19.21
CA VAL A 136 -3.10 0.29 19.17
C VAL A 136 -1.90 0.97 19.80
N ARG A 137 -1.23 0.29 20.75
CA ARG A 137 0.01 0.82 21.34
C ARG A 137 1.12 0.85 20.27
N GLU A 138 1.86 1.95 20.20
CA GLU A 138 2.91 2.18 19.19
C GLU A 138 3.94 1.06 19.10
N GLN A 139 4.27 0.43 20.23
CA GLN A 139 5.17 -0.73 20.29
C GLN A 139 4.71 -1.94 19.43
N TYR A 140 3.43 -2.00 19.06
CA TYR A 140 2.89 -3.06 18.20
C TYR A 140 2.69 -2.66 16.74
N TYR A 141 2.87 -1.38 16.38
CA TYR A 141 2.74 -0.92 14.98
C TYR A 141 3.65 -1.73 14.06
N LYS A 142 4.91 -1.89 14.48
CA LYS A 142 5.91 -2.67 13.75
C LYS A 142 5.46 -4.10 13.46
N LYS A 143 4.80 -4.76 14.43
CA LYS A 143 4.33 -6.13 14.27
C LYS A 143 3.18 -6.20 13.27
N VAL A 144 2.20 -5.31 13.40
CA VAL A 144 1.05 -5.27 12.49
C VAL A 144 1.50 -4.90 11.08
N LEU A 145 2.36 -3.90 10.92
CA LEU A 145 2.91 -3.50 9.62
C LEU A 145 3.71 -4.62 8.96
N PHE A 146 4.50 -5.38 9.73
CA PHE A 146 5.24 -6.50 9.16
C PHE A 146 4.31 -7.55 8.55
N TRP A 147 3.35 -8.04 9.35
CA TRP A 147 2.40 -9.03 8.86
C TRP A 147 1.50 -8.46 7.76
N GLY A 148 1.13 -7.18 7.86
CA GLY A 148 0.36 -6.48 6.83
C GLY A 148 1.11 -6.35 5.51
N ILE A 149 2.43 -6.08 5.52
CA ILE A 149 3.26 -6.08 4.31
C ILE A 149 3.33 -7.49 3.72
N LEU A 150 3.53 -8.52 4.54
CA LEU A 150 3.57 -9.90 4.05
C LEU A 150 2.23 -10.30 3.42
N GLY A 151 1.12 -9.96 4.08
CA GLY A 151 -0.23 -10.14 3.57
C GLY A 151 -0.46 -9.38 2.27
N ALA A 152 -0.08 -8.09 2.21
CA ALA A 152 -0.17 -7.26 1.02
C ALA A 152 0.59 -7.87 -0.17
N ILE A 153 1.82 -8.34 0.03
CA ILE A 153 2.63 -9.00 -1.01
C ILE A 153 1.87 -10.22 -1.59
N VAL A 154 1.30 -11.07 -0.73
CA VAL A 154 0.53 -12.24 -1.16
C VAL A 154 -0.75 -11.83 -1.87
N MET A 155 -1.51 -10.89 -1.30
CA MET A 155 -2.76 -10.41 -1.87
C MET A 155 -2.55 -9.74 -3.22
N ARG A 156 -1.47 -8.98 -3.38
CA ARG A 156 -1.12 -8.34 -4.65
C ARG A 156 -0.58 -9.32 -5.68
N PHE A 157 0.18 -10.34 -5.27
CA PHE A 157 0.48 -11.45 -6.16
C PHE A 157 -0.81 -12.05 -6.72
N LEU A 158 -1.75 -12.42 -5.86
CA LEU A 158 -3.04 -12.96 -6.29
C LEU A 158 -3.78 -11.96 -7.18
N PHE A 159 -3.89 -10.70 -6.76
CA PHE A 159 -4.67 -9.69 -7.48
C PHE A 159 -4.06 -9.30 -8.83
N ILE A 160 -2.74 -9.25 -8.98
CA ILE A 160 -2.07 -8.91 -10.25
C ILE A 160 -2.17 -10.06 -11.24
N PHE A 161 -1.89 -11.29 -10.81
CA PHE A 161 -1.93 -12.44 -11.72
C PHE A 161 -3.37 -12.90 -11.99
N LEU A 162 -4.27 -12.90 -11.00
CA LEU A 162 -5.72 -13.09 -11.27
C LEU A 162 -6.27 -11.90 -12.07
N GLY A 163 -5.83 -10.68 -11.78
CA GLY A 163 -6.18 -9.45 -12.49
C GLY A 163 -5.81 -9.51 -13.97
N SER A 164 -4.64 -10.02 -14.32
CA SER A 164 -4.26 -10.23 -15.73
C SER A 164 -5.23 -11.14 -16.50
N ALA A 165 -5.90 -12.07 -15.80
CA ALA A 165 -6.97 -12.91 -16.36
C ALA A 165 -8.37 -12.25 -16.27
N LEU A 166 -8.63 -11.45 -15.24
CA LEU A 166 -9.93 -10.83 -14.93
C LEU A 166 -10.16 -9.46 -15.60
N ILE A 167 -9.12 -8.73 -15.99
CA ILE A 167 -9.23 -7.42 -16.69
C ILE A 167 -9.95 -7.58 -18.04
N GLN A 168 -10.00 -8.79 -18.60
CA GLN A 168 -10.80 -9.09 -19.79
C GLN A 168 -12.31 -9.18 -19.50
N ASN A 169 -12.73 -9.27 -18.24
CA ASN A 169 -14.12 -9.41 -17.84
C ASN A 169 -14.63 -8.13 -17.16
N GLU A 170 -15.08 -7.18 -17.98
CA GLU A 170 -15.57 -5.86 -17.53
C GLU A 170 -16.68 -5.92 -16.45
N VAL A 171 -17.36 -7.07 -16.31
CA VAL A 171 -18.44 -7.25 -15.35
C VAL A 171 -17.91 -7.25 -13.92
N VAL A 172 -16.81 -7.97 -13.63
CA VAL A 172 -16.30 -8.12 -12.26
C VAL A 172 -15.72 -6.81 -11.73
N GLY A 173 -14.97 -6.08 -12.57
CA GLY A 173 -14.42 -4.78 -12.22
C GLY A 173 -15.51 -3.79 -11.78
N LYS A 174 -16.61 -3.69 -12.54
CA LYS A 174 -17.70 -2.74 -12.25
C LYS A 174 -18.31 -2.95 -10.87
N TRP A 175 -18.58 -4.19 -10.46
CA TRP A 175 -19.18 -4.49 -9.15
C TRP A 175 -18.27 -4.15 -7.97
N ILE A 176 -16.96 -4.45 -8.11
CA ILE A 176 -15.96 -4.16 -7.09
C ILE A 176 -15.88 -2.65 -6.83
N PHE A 177 -15.84 -1.82 -7.89
CA PHE A 177 -15.82 -0.37 -7.76
C PHE A 177 -17.04 0.18 -7.01
N TYR A 178 -18.25 -0.32 -7.28
CA TYR A 178 -19.46 0.12 -6.58
C TYR A 178 -19.50 -0.28 -5.10
N LEU A 179 -19.15 -1.54 -4.81
CA LEU A 179 -19.14 -2.06 -3.44
C LEU A 179 -18.14 -1.32 -2.56
N PHE A 180 -16.92 -1.12 -3.06
CA PHE A 180 -15.87 -0.42 -2.32
C PHE A 180 -16.10 1.08 -2.25
N GLY A 181 -16.55 1.71 -3.34
CA GLY A 181 -16.89 3.13 -3.34
C GLY A 181 -17.97 3.47 -2.32
N GLY A 182 -19.01 2.62 -2.22
CA GLY A 182 -20.06 2.77 -1.20
C GLY A 182 -19.55 2.60 0.23
N PHE A 183 -18.67 1.63 0.46
CA PHE A 183 -18.05 1.41 1.77
C PHE A 183 -17.16 2.58 2.21
N LEU A 184 -16.34 3.13 1.33
CA LEU A 184 -15.47 4.28 1.61
C LEU A 184 -16.28 5.55 1.87
N LEU A 185 -17.33 5.80 1.06
CA LEU A 185 -18.23 6.92 1.26
C LEU A 185 -18.92 6.85 2.62
N TYR A 186 -19.47 5.69 2.98
CA TYR A 186 -20.05 5.47 4.30
C TYR A 186 -19.05 5.69 5.44
N SER A 187 -17.84 5.15 5.29
CA SER A 187 -16.79 5.26 6.32
C SER A 187 -16.33 6.71 6.52
N GLY A 188 -16.13 7.46 5.44
CA GLY A 188 -15.75 8.87 5.49
C GLY A 188 -16.85 9.76 6.08
N ILE A 189 -18.12 9.55 5.67
CA ILE A 189 -19.28 10.27 6.23
C ILE A 189 -19.40 9.99 7.72
N LYS A 190 -19.37 8.71 8.12
CA LYS A 190 -19.45 8.33 9.53
C LYS A 190 -18.33 8.98 10.34
N MET A 191 -17.10 8.97 9.84
CA MET A 191 -15.95 9.55 10.52
C MET A 191 -16.03 11.07 10.66
N PHE A 192 -16.67 11.76 9.71
CA PHE A 192 -16.94 13.20 9.80
C PHE A 192 -17.95 13.53 10.90
N PHE A 193 -18.95 12.66 11.11
CA PHE A 193 -20.03 12.90 12.07
C PHE A 193 -19.80 12.29 13.47
N ASP A 194 -18.85 11.36 13.63
CA ASP A 194 -18.42 10.87 14.95
C ASP A 194 -17.67 12.00 15.68
N LYS A 195 -18.37 12.69 16.59
CA LYS A 195 -17.80 13.67 17.50
C LYS A 195 -16.74 12.99 18.38
N ASP A 196 -15.59 13.64 18.55
CA ASP A 196 -14.58 13.27 19.55
C ASP A 196 -15.14 13.51 20.95
N ASP A 197 -16.04 12.63 21.38
CA ASP A 197 -16.32 12.47 22.79
C ASP A 197 -15.10 11.72 23.33
N GLY A 198 -14.29 12.38 24.15
CA GLY A 198 -13.04 11.85 24.73
C GLY A 198 -13.19 10.60 25.60
N GLU A 199 -14.29 9.88 25.50
CA GLU A 199 -14.45 8.53 26.02
C GLU A 199 -13.81 7.53 25.08
N ALA A 200 -13.28 6.46 25.65
CA ALA A 200 -12.68 5.41 24.85
C ALA A 200 -13.68 4.88 23.83
N ILE A 201 -13.33 4.93 22.53
CA ILE A 201 -13.97 4.11 21.50
C ILE A 201 -14.05 2.70 22.06
N ASP A 202 -15.23 2.33 22.51
CA ASP A 202 -15.49 1.04 23.10
C ASP A 202 -15.32 0.04 21.96
N THR A 203 -14.18 -0.63 21.95
CA THR A 203 -13.77 -1.56 20.87
C THR A 203 -14.84 -2.64 20.67
N GLN A 204 -15.70 -2.88 21.66
CA GLN A 204 -16.82 -3.82 21.62
C GLN A 204 -18.03 -3.32 20.82
N LYS A 205 -18.20 -2.01 20.61
CA LYS A 205 -19.35 -1.42 19.90
C LYS A 205 -19.07 -1.12 18.42
N HIS A 206 -17.82 -1.27 17.96
CA HIS A 206 -17.48 -0.98 16.57
C HIS A 206 -18.14 -1.98 15.61
N PRO A 207 -18.86 -1.55 14.55
CA PRO A 207 -19.59 -2.45 13.65
C PRO A 207 -18.69 -3.50 12.98
N ILE A 208 -17.43 -3.14 12.67
CA ILE A 208 -16.44 -4.09 12.11
C ILE A 208 -16.01 -5.13 13.16
N VAL A 209 -15.83 -4.74 14.43
CA VAL A 209 -15.49 -5.69 15.51
C VAL A 209 -16.70 -6.57 15.83
N ARG A 210 -17.92 -6.05 15.73
CA ARG A 210 -19.17 -6.80 15.91
C ARG A 210 -19.41 -7.81 14.77
N LEU A 211 -19.09 -7.43 13.54
CA LEU A 211 -19.13 -8.33 12.38
C LEU A 211 -18.04 -9.41 12.49
N ALA A 212 -16.82 -9.02 12.86
CA ALA A 212 -15.72 -9.96 13.10
C ALA A 212 -16.04 -10.90 14.27
N SER A 213 -16.63 -10.41 15.37
CA SER A 213 -17.03 -11.24 16.52
C SER A 213 -18.24 -12.15 16.25
N ARG A 214 -18.97 -11.93 15.15
CA ARG A 214 -20.03 -12.82 14.68
C ARG A 214 -19.48 -14.03 13.94
N TYR A 215 -18.39 -13.87 13.20
CA TYR A 215 -17.74 -14.95 12.45
C TYR A 215 -16.54 -15.58 13.19
N PHE A 216 -15.88 -14.82 14.06
CA PHE A 216 -14.69 -15.24 14.80
C PHE A 216 -14.88 -15.01 16.31
N SER A 217 -14.30 -15.87 17.15
CA SER A 217 -14.29 -15.62 18.60
C SER A 217 -13.25 -14.54 18.92
N VAL A 218 -13.68 -13.30 19.11
CA VAL A 218 -12.78 -12.16 19.41
C VAL A 218 -12.61 -12.02 20.93
N PHE A 219 -11.37 -11.95 21.40
CA PHE A 219 -11.08 -11.66 22.81
C PHE A 219 -11.27 -10.16 23.10
N PRO A 220 -11.96 -9.77 24.20
CA PRO A 220 -12.39 -8.39 24.41
C PRO A 220 -11.29 -7.40 24.81
N ARG A 221 -10.03 -7.84 24.99
CA ARG A 221 -8.92 -6.98 25.45
C ARG A 221 -7.65 -7.22 24.64
N TYR A 222 -6.79 -6.21 24.57
CA TYR A 222 -5.44 -6.38 24.01
C TYR A 222 -4.60 -7.34 24.86
N VAL A 223 -4.04 -8.38 24.25
CA VAL A 223 -3.21 -9.39 24.92
C VAL A 223 -1.75 -9.28 24.47
N GLY A 224 -1.12 -8.18 24.85
CA GLY A 224 0.26 -7.92 24.44
C GLY A 224 0.37 -7.77 22.92
N ASP A 225 1.34 -8.44 22.34
CA ASP A 225 1.60 -8.52 20.89
C ASP A 225 0.96 -9.76 20.24
N ARG A 226 0.23 -10.60 20.97
CA ARG A 226 -0.31 -11.86 20.44
C ARG A 226 -1.51 -11.63 19.53
N PHE A 227 -1.55 -12.29 18.38
CA PHE A 227 -2.70 -12.31 17.48
C PHE A 227 -3.75 -13.35 17.85
N PHE A 228 -3.31 -14.46 18.43
CA PHE A 228 -4.17 -15.56 18.83
C PHE A 228 -3.92 -15.89 20.29
N ILE A 229 -4.98 -16.27 20.99
CA ILE A 229 -4.89 -16.83 22.33
C ILE A 229 -5.74 -18.08 22.41
N GLN A 230 -5.35 -19.03 23.25
CA GLN A 230 -6.16 -20.18 23.57
C GLN A 230 -6.79 -19.97 24.95
N ARG A 231 -8.12 -19.96 25.01
CA ARG A 231 -8.91 -19.80 26.24
C ARG A 231 -10.09 -20.76 26.18
N TYR A 232 -10.33 -21.50 27.26
CA TYR A 232 -11.44 -22.46 27.37
C TYR A 232 -11.50 -23.48 26.20
N GLY A 233 -10.33 -24.00 25.79
CA GLY A 233 -10.24 -24.98 24.70
C GLY A 233 -10.50 -24.43 23.28
N ARG A 234 -10.73 -23.12 23.11
CA ARG A 234 -10.96 -22.47 21.81
C ARG A 234 -9.86 -21.46 21.49
N ILE A 235 -9.50 -21.37 20.21
CA ILE A 235 -8.63 -20.31 19.69
C ILE A 235 -9.49 -19.06 19.52
N GLN A 236 -9.07 -17.95 20.13
CA GLN A 236 -9.70 -16.65 20.01
C GLN A 236 -8.73 -15.68 19.33
N ILE A 237 -9.25 -14.85 18.43
CA ILE A 237 -8.50 -13.78 17.79
C ILE A 237 -8.44 -12.57 18.71
N THR A 238 -7.30 -11.91 18.78
CA THR A 238 -7.16 -10.68 19.59
C THR A 238 -7.57 -9.45 18.79
N PRO A 239 -7.86 -8.31 19.45
CA PRO A 239 -8.12 -7.06 18.74
C PRO A 239 -6.96 -6.64 17.82
N LEU A 240 -5.73 -7.01 18.15
CA LEU A 240 -4.56 -6.74 17.33
C LEU A 240 -4.60 -7.49 15.98
N PHE A 241 -5.14 -8.72 15.97
CA PHE A 241 -5.34 -9.47 14.73
C PHE A 241 -6.49 -8.90 13.90
N VAL A 242 -7.55 -8.43 14.54
CA VAL A 242 -8.64 -7.73 13.85
C VAL A 242 -8.12 -6.47 13.15
N VAL A 243 -7.24 -5.71 13.82
CA VAL A 243 -6.58 -4.55 13.21
C VAL A 243 -5.75 -4.97 11.99
N LEU A 244 -4.95 -6.03 12.09
CA LEU A 244 -4.18 -6.57 10.95
C LEU A 244 -5.10 -6.88 9.76
N LEU A 245 -6.21 -7.59 9.99
CA LEU A 245 -7.17 -7.92 8.94
C LEU A 245 -7.78 -6.68 8.28
N ILE A 246 -8.08 -5.63 9.05
CA ILE A 246 -8.62 -4.38 8.50
C ILE A 246 -7.56 -3.68 7.64
N VAL A 247 -6.30 -3.65 8.07
CA VAL A 247 -5.18 -3.10 7.30
C VAL A 247 -5.00 -3.86 5.98
N GLU A 248 -4.97 -5.19 6.01
CA GLU A 248 -4.85 -6.02 4.80
C GLU A 248 -6.04 -5.83 3.86
N PHE A 249 -7.25 -5.79 4.41
CA PHE A 249 -8.44 -5.58 3.59
C PHE A 249 -8.42 -4.21 2.93
N THR A 250 -7.98 -3.18 3.66
CA THR A 250 -7.86 -1.80 3.15
C THR A 250 -6.82 -1.71 2.03
N ASP A 251 -5.65 -2.36 2.16
CA ASP A 251 -4.66 -2.42 1.08
C ASP A 251 -5.26 -3.09 -0.18
N LEU A 252 -6.04 -4.15 -0.02
CA LEU A 252 -6.76 -4.77 -1.14
C LEU A 252 -7.72 -3.78 -1.84
N ILE A 253 -8.42 -2.92 -1.08
CA ILE A 253 -9.27 -1.86 -1.65
C ILE A 253 -8.42 -0.91 -2.51
N PHE A 254 -7.29 -0.48 -1.99
CA PHE A 254 -6.41 0.46 -2.70
C PHE A 254 -5.78 -0.17 -3.94
N ALA A 255 -5.44 -1.47 -3.88
CA ALA A 255 -4.95 -2.22 -5.03
C ALA A 255 -5.97 -2.25 -6.19
N VAL A 256 -7.28 -2.10 -5.93
CA VAL A 256 -8.30 -2.02 -6.99
C VAL A 256 -8.14 -0.78 -7.87
N ASP A 257 -7.72 0.37 -7.32
CA ASP A 257 -7.46 1.58 -8.12
C ASP A 257 -6.02 1.56 -8.67
N SER A 258 -5.05 1.16 -7.83
CA SER A 258 -3.64 1.28 -8.17
C SER A 258 -3.17 0.24 -9.19
N VAL A 259 -3.63 -1.02 -9.10
CA VAL A 259 -3.17 -2.09 -10.01
C VAL A 259 -3.61 -1.86 -11.46
N PRO A 260 -4.89 -1.52 -11.76
CA PRO A 260 -5.28 -1.13 -13.11
C PRO A 260 -4.53 0.10 -13.63
N ALA A 261 -4.22 1.07 -12.78
CA ALA A 261 -3.44 2.24 -13.17
C ALA A 261 -2.01 1.85 -13.59
N VAL A 262 -1.35 0.95 -12.86
CA VAL A 262 -0.02 0.43 -13.22
C VAL A 262 -0.10 -0.45 -14.48
N PHE A 263 -1.16 -1.24 -14.67
CA PHE A 263 -1.43 -1.95 -15.93
C PHE A 263 -1.74 -0.99 -17.11
N GLY A 264 -2.00 0.29 -16.84
CA GLY A 264 -2.06 1.34 -17.84
C GLY A 264 -0.68 1.74 -18.37
N VAL A 265 0.37 1.56 -17.56
CA VAL A 265 1.77 1.84 -17.94
C VAL A 265 2.36 0.66 -18.71
N THR A 266 2.23 -0.56 -18.17
CA THR A 266 2.78 -1.78 -18.77
C THR A 266 1.74 -2.90 -18.78
N LYS A 267 1.76 -3.78 -19.79
CA LYS A 267 0.94 -5.00 -19.78
C LYS A 267 1.70 -6.20 -19.24
N ASP A 268 2.98 -6.04 -18.88
CA ASP A 268 3.78 -7.09 -18.29
C ASP A 268 3.45 -7.27 -16.79
N PRO A 269 2.75 -8.35 -16.39
CA PRO A 269 2.38 -8.57 -15.01
C PRO A 269 3.59 -8.76 -14.08
N TYR A 270 4.75 -9.14 -14.60
CA TYR A 270 5.98 -9.28 -13.81
C TYR A 270 6.53 -7.89 -13.45
N ILE A 271 6.57 -6.97 -14.42
CA ILE A 271 6.99 -5.57 -14.15
C ILE A 271 5.98 -4.87 -13.23
N VAL A 272 4.68 -5.09 -13.43
CA VAL A 272 3.65 -4.63 -12.48
C VAL A 272 3.93 -5.17 -11.09
N PHE A 273 4.17 -6.48 -10.96
CA PHE A 273 4.45 -7.08 -9.66
C PHE A 273 5.72 -6.52 -9.01
N PHE A 274 6.86 -6.48 -9.71
CA PHE A 274 8.12 -6.02 -9.13
C PHE A 274 8.06 -4.57 -8.66
N SER A 275 7.54 -3.68 -9.50
CA SER A 275 7.39 -2.26 -9.15
C SER A 275 6.55 -2.07 -7.90
N ASN A 276 5.49 -2.87 -7.76
CA ASN A 276 4.58 -2.82 -6.65
C ASN A 276 5.19 -3.32 -5.34
N ILE A 277 5.93 -4.43 -5.39
CA ILE A 277 6.62 -4.98 -4.22
C ILE A 277 7.67 -4.01 -3.69
N PHE A 278 8.48 -3.39 -4.57
CA PHE A 278 9.44 -2.38 -4.13
C PHE A 278 8.77 -1.17 -3.46
N ALA A 279 7.60 -0.74 -3.96
CA ALA A 279 6.84 0.33 -3.34
C ALA A 279 6.33 -0.06 -1.94
N ILE A 280 5.78 -1.27 -1.77
CA ILE A 280 5.28 -1.76 -0.47
C ILE A 280 6.42 -1.93 0.54
N LEU A 281 7.60 -2.39 0.13
CA LEU A 281 8.73 -2.58 1.05
C LEU A 281 9.20 -1.26 1.68
N GLY A 282 9.11 -0.15 0.94
CA GLY A 282 9.37 1.20 1.45
C GLY A 282 8.30 1.74 2.42
N LEU A 283 7.10 1.14 2.45
CA LEU A 283 5.96 1.60 3.24
C LEU A 283 6.26 1.60 4.74
N ARG A 284 7.00 0.61 5.26
CA ARG A 284 7.33 0.53 6.69
C ARG A 284 8.15 1.73 7.14
N SER A 285 9.21 2.08 6.41
CA SER A 285 10.02 3.27 6.71
C SER A 285 9.20 4.55 6.61
N MET A 286 8.36 4.64 5.58
CA MET A 286 7.53 5.81 5.37
C MET A 286 6.46 5.95 6.45
N PHE A 287 5.88 4.85 6.93
CA PHE A 287 4.95 4.84 8.05
C PHE A 287 5.59 5.44 9.30
N PHE A 288 6.80 5.00 9.68
CA PHE A 288 7.46 5.52 10.88
C PHE A 288 7.94 6.96 10.70
N PHE A 289 8.29 7.35 9.47
CA PHE A 289 8.58 8.73 9.14
C PHE A 289 7.34 9.62 9.33
N LEU A 290 6.20 9.23 8.75
CA LEU A 290 4.92 9.95 8.89
C LEU A 290 4.39 9.91 10.33
N SER A 291 4.53 8.78 11.04
CA SER A 291 4.00 8.65 12.40
C SER A 291 4.66 9.62 13.37
N ASN A 292 5.96 9.87 13.22
CA ASN A 292 6.71 10.80 14.06
C ASN A 292 6.29 12.27 13.89
N ILE A 293 5.76 12.65 12.72
CA ILE A 293 5.23 14.00 12.47
C ILE A 293 3.71 14.09 12.67
N MET A 294 3.04 12.94 12.84
CA MET A 294 1.58 12.84 12.90
C MET A 294 0.98 13.56 14.10
N HIS A 295 1.69 13.58 15.23
CA HIS A 295 1.23 14.27 16.45
C HIS A 295 1.04 15.80 16.22
N MET A 296 1.64 16.35 15.15
CA MET A 296 1.43 17.74 14.73
C MET A 296 0.15 17.95 13.91
N PHE A 297 -0.53 16.88 13.49
CA PHE A 297 -1.69 16.95 12.60
C PHE A 297 -3.01 16.75 13.37
N HIS A 298 -3.43 17.75 14.15
CA HIS A 298 -4.69 17.68 14.90
C HIS A 298 -5.94 17.53 14.02
N TYR A 299 -5.94 18.10 12.80
CA TYR A 299 -7.07 18.00 11.87
C TYR A 299 -7.01 16.77 10.95
N LEU A 300 -6.10 15.82 11.19
CA LEU A 300 -5.90 14.67 10.32
C LEU A 300 -7.15 13.81 10.15
N LYS A 301 -7.94 13.64 11.22
CA LYS A 301 -9.25 12.95 11.17
C LYS A 301 -10.21 13.61 10.18
N LEU A 302 -10.20 14.95 10.12
CA LEU A 302 -11.10 15.72 9.28
C LEU A 302 -10.65 15.68 7.81
N GLY A 303 -9.35 15.87 7.54
CA GLY A 303 -8.78 15.71 6.20
C GLY A 303 -9.01 14.31 5.62
N LEU A 304 -8.88 13.27 6.45
CA LEU A 304 -9.09 11.89 6.01
C LEU A 304 -10.57 11.56 5.77
N ALA A 305 -11.50 12.16 6.50
CA ALA A 305 -12.94 12.01 6.21
C ALA A 305 -13.26 12.53 4.81
N PHE A 306 -12.75 13.72 4.47
CA PHE A 306 -12.90 14.29 3.14
C PHE A 306 -12.23 13.44 2.05
N LEU A 307 -11.03 12.91 2.32
CA LEU A 307 -10.33 12.04 1.39
C LEU A 307 -11.10 10.75 1.11
N LEU A 308 -11.62 10.08 2.14
CA LEU A 308 -12.44 8.86 1.99
C LEU A 308 -13.75 9.11 1.24
N ILE A 309 -14.43 10.23 1.54
CA ILE A 309 -15.63 10.65 0.82
C ILE A 309 -15.30 10.90 -0.65
N PHE A 310 -14.20 11.60 -0.93
CA PHE A 310 -13.78 11.93 -2.29
C PHE A 310 -13.44 10.66 -3.09
N ILE A 311 -12.60 9.77 -2.56
CA ILE A 311 -12.23 8.52 -3.22
C ILE A 311 -13.46 7.63 -3.41
N GLY A 312 -14.30 7.48 -2.38
CA GLY A 312 -15.54 6.71 -2.47
C GLY A 312 -16.49 7.25 -3.54
N ALA A 313 -16.67 8.57 -3.59
CA ALA A 313 -17.49 9.23 -4.61
C ALA A 313 -16.89 9.05 -6.02
N LYS A 314 -15.57 9.22 -6.19
CA LYS A 314 -14.86 8.99 -7.46
C LYS A 314 -15.10 7.56 -7.97
N MET A 315 -14.99 6.55 -7.10
CA MET A 315 -15.21 5.15 -7.46
C MET A 315 -16.66 4.88 -7.87
N LEU A 316 -17.65 5.44 -7.16
CA LEU A 316 -19.07 5.30 -7.50
C LEU A 316 -19.44 6.02 -8.81
N LEU A 317 -18.82 7.18 -9.05
CA LEU A 317 -19.10 8.06 -10.19
C LEU A 317 -18.14 7.85 -11.36
N HIS A 318 -17.32 6.80 -11.36
CA HIS A 318 -16.25 6.56 -12.34
C HIS A 318 -16.69 6.77 -13.80
N LYS A 319 -17.86 6.24 -14.19
CA LYS A 319 -18.41 6.40 -15.55
C LYS A 319 -18.72 7.85 -15.91
N TRP A 320 -19.30 8.59 -14.97
CA TRP A 320 -19.66 9.98 -15.18
C TRP A 320 -18.42 10.87 -15.19
N LEU A 321 -17.46 10.61 -14.29
CA LEU A 321 -16.17 11.31 -14.24
C LEU A 321 -15.36 11.12 -15.54
N HIS A 322 -15.33 9.92 -16.10
CA HIS A 322 -14.69 9.69 -17.41
C HIS A 322 -15.38 10.46 -18.54
N SER A 323 -16.71 10.59 -18.51
CA SER A 323 -17.47 11.30 -19.55
C SER A 323 -17.21 12.81 -19.58
N ILE A 324 -16.78 13.39 -18.45
CA ILE A 324 -16.40 14.81 -18.33
C ILE A 324 -14.89 15.04 -18.50
N GLY A 325 -14.12 14.00 -18.85
CA GLY A 325 -12.67 14.08 -19.04
C GLY A 325 -11.86 14.13 -17.74
N PHE A 326 -12.42 13.68 -16.61
CA PHE A 326 -11.70 13.64 -15.34
C PHE A 326 -10.70 12.49 -15.32
N GLU A 327 -9.44 12.81 -15.61
CA GLU A 327 -8.32 11.90 -15.54
C GLU A 327 -7.76 11.72 -14.12
N ASN A 328 -6.95 10.67 -13.94
CA ASN A 328 -6.34 10.32 -12.65
C ASN A 328 -5.45 11.43 -12.06
N HIS A 329 -4.83 12.26 -12.90
CA HIS A 329 -3.96 13.33 -12.42
C HIS A 329 -4.73 14.41 -11.63
N TYR A 330 -6.01 14.67 -11.97
CA TYR A 330 -6.86 15.57 -11.18
C TYR A 330 -7.16 15.02 -9.78
N SER A 331 -7.35 13.70 -9.67
CA SER A 331 -7.53 13.02 -8.38
C SER A 331 -6.32 13.24 -7.48
N LEU A 332 -5.11 13.17 -8.05
CA LEU A 332 -3.86 13.40 -7.33
C LEU A 332 -3.80 14.84 -6.78
N PHE A 333 -4.16 15.84 -7.58
CA PHE A 333 -4.21 17.24 -7.13
C PHE A 333 -5.21 17.45 -5.99
N VAL A 334 -6.40 16.85 -6.06
CA VAL A 334 -7.41 16.96 -5.00
C VAL A 334 -6.93 16.31 -3.71
N ILE A 335 -6.31 15.13 -3.80
CA ILE A 335 -5.75 14.42 -2.64
C ILE A 335 -4.64 15.26 -1.99
N ILE A 336 -3.67 15.75 -2.78
CA ILE A 336 -2.59 16.61 -2.31
C ILE A 336 -3.16 17.88 -1.67
N PHE A 337 -4.22 18.46 -2.24
CA PHE A 337 -4.86 19.64 -1.69
C PHE A 337 -5.56 19.37 -0.34
N ILE A 338 -6.31 18.27 -0.22
CA ILE A 338 -6.98 17.88 1.02
C ILE A 338 -5.94 17.61 2.13
N LEU A 339 -4.88 16.86 1.81
CA LEU A 339 -3.80 16.57 2.75
C LEU A 339 -3.01 17.83 3.11
N GLY A 340 -2.62 18.62 2.11
CA GLY A 340 -1.87 19.85 2.28
C GLY A 340 -2.63 20.89 3.10
N SER A 341 -3.93 21.05 2.86
CA SER A 341 -4.79 21.95 3.66
C SER A 341 -5.01 21.43 5.07
N SER A 342 -5.20 20.12 5.26
CA SER A 342 -5.31 19.51 6.60
C SER A 342 -4.02 19.66 7.42
N ILE A 343 -2.87 19.46 6.78
CA ILE A 343 -1.55 19.64 7.38
C ILE A 343 -1.32 21.13 7.69
N GLY A 344 -1.55 22.02 6.72
CA GLY A 344 -1.39 23.45 6.88
C GLY A 344 -2.28 24.03 7.98
N ALA A 345 -3.55 23.62 8.05
CA ALA A 345 -4.47 24.00 9.12
C ALA A 345 -3.99 23.50 10.49
N SER A 346 -3.42 22.29 10.56
CA SER A 346 -2.90 21.74 11.82
C SER A 346 -1.64 22.45 12.30
N LEU A 347 -0.79 22.90 11.38
CA LEU A 347 0.41 23.70 11.69
C LEU A 347 0.06 25.15 12.08
N ALA A 348 -0.94 25.74 11.41
CA ALA A 348 -1.41 27.10 11.70
C ALA A 348 -2.19 27.21 13.02
N PHE A 349 -2.92 26.14 13.38
CA PHE A 349 -3.71 26.05 14.61
C PHE A 349 -3.31 24.82 15.43
N PRO A 350 -2.13 24.83 16.05
CA PRO A 350 -1.69 23.72 16.88
C PRO A 350 -2.61 23.55 18.10
N ALA A 351 -2.89 22.31 18.49
CA ALA A 351 -3.72 22.01 19.65
C ALA A 351 -3.15 22.68 20.91
N LYS A 352 -3.98 23.47 21.61
CA LYS A 352 -3.64 24.00 22.93
C LYS A 352 -3.33 22.82 23.87
N LYS A 353 -2.09 22.76 24.36
CA LYS A 353 -1.68 21.86 25.46
C LYS A 353 -2.72 22.00 26.57
N LYS A 354 -3.40 20.91 26.94
CA LYS A 354 -4.31 20.93 28.10
C LYS A 354 -3.46 21.16 29.35
N GLU A 355 -3.61 22.31 30.00
CA GLU A 355 -2.91 22.75 31.23
C GLU A 355 -3.12 21.83 32.46
N GLY A 356 -3.68 20.63 32.31
CA GLY A 356 -3.97 19.69 33.39
C GLY A 356 -2.98 18.53 33.57
N GLU A 357 -2.03 18.32 32.65
CA GLU A 357 -1.05 17.23 32.76
C GLU A 357 0.24 17.65 33.49
N GLU A 358 0.65 18.92 33.41
CA GLU A 358 1.84 19.42 34.13
C GLU A 358 1.63 19.45 35.66
N ALA A 359 0.39 19.62 36.13
CA ALA A 359 0.08 19.58 37.56
C ALA A 359 0.15 18.17 38.18
N LYS A 360 0.00 17.11 37.37
CA LYS A 360 0.13 15.72 37.85
C LYS A 360 1.56 15.23 37.81
N GLU A 361 2.36 15.68 36.86
CA GLU A 361 3.77 15.31 36.75
C GLU A 361 4.60 15.99 37.85
N GLN A 362 4.32 17.26 38.18
CA GLN A 362 4.98 17.98 39.28
C GLN A 362 4.51 17.56 40.69
N ALA A 363 3.34 16.94 40.84
CA ALA A 363 2.86 16.40 42.12
C ALA A 363 3.31 14.95 42.39
N SER A 364 4.02 14.33 41.44
CA SER A 364 4.51 12.95 41.52
C SER A 364 6.04 12.82 41.63
N VAL A 365 6.74 13.95 41.74
CA VAL A 365 8.13 14.07 42.18
C VAL A 365 8.12 14.56 43.61
#